data_AF-A0A1E7JNQ0-F1
#
_entry.id   AF-A0A1E7JNQ0-F1
#
_cell.length_a   1.000
_cell.length_b   1.000
_cell.length_c   1.000
_cell.angle_alpha   90.00
_cell.angle_beta   90.00
_cell.angle_gamma   90.00
#
_symmetry.space_group_name_H-M   'P 1'
#
loop_
_entity.id
_entity.type
_entity.pdbx_description
1 polymer ?
#
loop_
_entity_poly.entity_id
_entity_poly.type
_entity_poly.pdbx_seq_one_letter_code
_entity_poly.pdbx_strand_id
1 'polypeptide(L)'
;MTFARLTRLDGAYRMHVMHGAFDHYDDETNERMMRASTWEWPHAFASLGCEAEEFLPRFGANHIHAVPGDHVAELRAVCGQLGITYDGFGDAA
;
A
#
# COMPACT_ATOMS: atom_id res chain seq x y z
N MET A 1 8.75 5.33 0.42
CA MET A 1 7.37 5.70 0.81
C MET A 1 6.81 4.54 1.60
N THR A 2 5.99 4.80 2.61
CA THR A 2 5.28 3.74 3.32
C THR A 2 3.81 3.78 2.97
N PHE A 3 3.28 2.63 2.56
CA PHE A 3 1.87 2.44 2.30
C PHE A 3 1.28 1.56 3.39
N ALA A 4 0.16 1.98 3.98
CA ALA A 4 -0.46 1.22 5.05
C ALA A 4 -1.98 1.32 5.09
N ARG A 5 -2.61 0.26 5.61
CA ARG A 5 -4.04 0.24 5.88
C ARG A 5 -4.36 -0.65 7.08
N LEU A 6 -5.00 -0.05 8.08
CA LEU A 6 -5.65 -0.82 9.15
C LEU A 6 -6.93 -1.46 8.59
N THR A 7 -7.03 -2.77 8.76
CA THR A 7 -8.14 -3.63 8.33
C THR A 7 -8.62 -4.49 9.49
N ARG A 8 -9.70 -5.26 9.26
CA ARG A 8 -10.11 -6.34 10.16
C ARG A 8 -10.16 -7.65 9.39
N LEU A 9 -9.72 -8.72 10.04
CA LEU A 9 -9.87 -10.10 9.58
C LEU A 9 -10.40 -10.92 10.75
N ASP A 10 -11.51 -11.62 10.55
CA ASP A 10 -12.16 -12.46 11.56
C ASP A 10 -12.37 -11.76 12.92
N GLY A 11 -12.74 -10.48 12.87
CA GLY A 11 -13.01 -9.66 14.05
C GLY A 11 -11.78 -9.02 14.69
N ALA A 12 -10.56 -9.43 14.35
CA ALA A 12 -9.31 -8.87 14.88
C ALA A 12 -8.76 -7.75 13.98
N TYR A 13 -8.08 -6.76 14.59
CA TYR A 13 -7.38 -5.71 13.83
C TYR A 13 -6.08 -6.24 13.21
N ARG A 14 -5.83 -5.83 11.97
CA ARG A 14 -4.65 -6.18 11.19
C ARG A 14 -4.14 -4.98 10.39
N MET A 15 -2.85 -4.67 10.48
CA MET A 15 -2.21 -3.59 9.74
C MET A 15 -1.48 -4.15 8.52
N HIS A 16 -1.99 -3.83 7.33
CA HIS A 16 -1.29 -4.06 6.07
C HIS A 16 -0.21 -3.00 5.88
N VAL A 17 1.03 -3.40 5.61
CA VAL A 17 2.17 -2.49 5.42
C VAL A 17 3.00 -2.88 4.20
N MET A 18 3.31 -1.91 3.35
CA MET A 18 4.23 -2.04 2.22
C MET A 18 5.25 -0.91 2.25
N HIS A 19 6.47 -1.21 1.84
CA HIS A 19 7.46 -0.21 1.46
C HIS A 19 7.52 -0.11 -0.05
N GLY A 20 7.52 1.11 -0.58
CA GLY A 20 7.44 1.32 -2.02
C GLY A 20 7.78 2.74 -2.43
N ALA A 21 7.46 3.07 -3.68
CA ALA A 21 7.72 4.38 -4.27
C ALA A 21 6.59 4.81 -5.20
N PHE A 22 6.50 6.11 -5.43
CA PHE A 22 5.73 6.63 -6.57
C PHE A 22 6.62 6.67 -7.80
N ASP A 23 6.06 6.21 -8.91
CA ASP A 23 6.73 6.19 -10.20
C ASP A 23 6.14 7.26 -11.12
N HIS A 24 6.98 7.72 -12.04
CA HIS A 24 6.59 8.66 -13.09
C HIS A 24 7.00 8.05 -14.43
N TYR A 25 6.06 7.99 -15.36
CA TYR A 25 6.35 7.64 -16.76
C TYR A 25 6.44 8.90 -17.62
N ASP A 26 6.67 8.73 -18.91
CA ASP A 26 6.48 9.80 -19.89
C ASP A 26 5.01 10.26 -19.98
N ASP A 27 4.80 11.46 -20.50
CA ASP A 27 3.48 12.11 -20.57
C ASP A 27 2.46 11.28 -21.38
N GLU A 28 2.90 10.66 -22.48
CA GLU A 28 2.04 9.84 -23.34
C GLU A 28 1.54 8.58 -22.59
N THR A 29 2.44 7.89 -21.90
CA THR A 29 2.13 6.70 -21.11
C THR A 29 1.23 7.06 -19.93
N ASN A 30 1.54 8.14 -19.21
CA ASN A 30 0.69 8.63 -18.13
C ASN A 30 -0.72 8.93 -18.64
N GLU A 31 -0.87 9.72 -19.71
CA GLU A 31 -2.20 10.07 -20.25
C GLU A 31 -2.99 8.83 -20.67
N ARG A 32 -2.35 7.91 -21.40
CA ARG A 32 -2.97 6.64 -21.82
C ARG A 32 -3.50 5.85 -20.62
N MET A 33 -2.70 5.71 -19.56
CA MET A 33 -3.09 4.96 -18.36
C MET A 33 -4.18 5.67 -17.55
N MET A 34 -4.08 6.99 -17.38
CA MET A 34 -5.09 7.79 -16.66
C MET A 34 -6.44 7.72 -17.37
N ARG A 35 -6.47 7.83 -18.71
CA ARG A 35 -7.69 7.70 -19.53
C ARG A 35 -8.30 6.30 -19.54
N ALA A 36 -7.53 5.26 -19.23
CA ALA A 36 -8.04 3.90 -19.07
C ALA A 36 -8.79 3.68 -17.73
N SER A 37 -8.84 4.70 -16.88
CA SER A 37 -9.53 4.72 -15.59
C SER A 37 -10.50 5.93 -15.52
N THR A 38 -10.64 6.54 -14.35
CA THR A 38 -11.41 7.79 -14.17
C THR A 38 -10.48 8.98 -14.38
N TRP A 39 -10.46 9.55 -15.59
CA TRP A 39 -9.56 10.64 -15.98
C TRP A 39 -9.65 11.88 -15.08
N GLU A 40 -10.83 12.20 -14.57
CA GLU A 40 -11.10 13.41 -13.79
C GLU A 40 -10.56 13.36 -12.35
N TRP A 41 -10.10 12.19 -11.89
CA TRP A 41 -9.54 12.01 -10.55
C TRP A 41 -8.03 12.24 -10.53
N PRO A 42 -7.43 12.58 -9.37
CA PRO A 42 -5.98 12.61 -9.25
C PRO A 42 -5.40 11.20 -9.35
N HIS A 43 -4.34 11.03 -10.15
CA HIS A 43 -3.62 9.77 -10.30
C HIS A 43 -2.24 9.82 -9.66
N ALA A 44 -1.84 8.68 -9.11
CA ALA A 44 -0.46 8.40 -8.75
C ALA A 44 -0.17 6.95 -9.17
N PHE A 45 0.95 6.73 -9.83
CA PHE A 45 1.46 5.39 -10.11
C PHE A 45 2.41 4.99 -8.99
N ALA A 46 2.24 3.79 -8.46
CA ALA A 46 3.00 3.31 -7.32
C ALA A 46 3.49 1.88 -7.55
N SER A 47 4.76 1.65 -7.25
CA SER A 47 5.30 0.31 -7.03
C SER A 47 5.27 0.00 -5.54
N LEU A 48 4.55 -1.06 -5.16
CA LEU A 48 4.29 -1.43 -3.76
C LEU A 48 5.34 -2.39 -3.17
N GLY A 49 6.41 -2.69 -3.91
CA GLY A 49 7.49 -3.55 -3.41
C GLY A 49 7.10 -5.03 -3.19
N CYS A 50 5.97 -5.47 -3.76
CA CYS A 50 5.49 -6.84 -3.68
C CYS A 50 4.87 -7.29 -5.01
N GLU A 51 4.82 -8.60 -5.22
CA GLU A 51 4.20 -9.20 -6.42
C GLU A 51 2.67 -9.08 -6.38
N ALA A 52 2.04 -9.00 -7.56
CA ALA A 52 0.59 -8.86 -7.67
C ALA A 52 -0.15 -10.08 -7.10
N GLU A 53 0.42 -11.28 -7.27
CA GLU A 53 -0.08 -12.55 -6.77
C GLU A 53 -0.09 -12.63 -5.25
N GLU A 54 0.80 -11.87 -4.58
CA GLU A 54 0.80 -11.70 -3.14
C GLU A 54 -0.25 -10.66 -2.71
N PHE A 55 -0.27 -9.52 -3.39
CA PHE A 55 -1.09 -8.38 -3.00
C PHE A 55 -2.60 -8.62 -3.17
N LEU A 56 -3.03 -9.03 -4.37
CA LEU A 56 -4.44 -9.09 -4.76
C LEU A 56 -5.32 -9.99 -3.86
N PRO A 57 -4.91 -11.21 -3.45
CA PRO A 57 -5.75 -12.05 -2.60
C PRO A 57 -5.71 -11.67 -1.12
N ARG A 58 -4.70 -10.94 -0.65
CA ARG A 58 -4.44 -10.69 0.78
C ARG A 58 -4.81 -9.29 1.23
N PHE A 59 -4.67 -8.28 0.37
CA PHE A 59 -5.00 -6.90 0.71
C PHE A 59 -6.51 -6.74 0.94
N GLY A 60 -6.88 -6.32 2.15
CA GLY A 60 -8.24 -6.44 2.67
C GLY A 60 -9.09 -5.18 2.54
N ALA A 61 -8.75 -4.25 1.63
CA ALA A 61 -9.43 -2.97 1.50
C ALA A 61 -9.34 -2.42 0.07
N ASN A 62 -10.20 -1.46 -0.25
CA ASN A 62 -10.12 -0.69 -1.50
C ASN A 62 -9.39 0.66 -1.32
N HIS A 63 -8.94 0.98 -0.10
CA HIS A 63 -8.25 2.22 0.24
C HIS A 63 -6.90 1.92 0.89
N ILE A 64 -5.90 2.73 0.59
CA ILE A 64 -4.56 2.69 1.16
C ILE A 64 -4.09 4.11 1.48
N HIS A 65 -3.32 4.29 2.55
CA HIS A 65 -2.68 5.57 2.85
C HIS A 65 -1.22 5.50 2.47
N ALA A 66 -0.70 6.55 1.83
CA ALA A 66 0.70 6.69 1.50
C ALA A 66 1.30 7.86 2.29
N VAL A 67 2.45 7.64 2.93
CA VAL A 67 3.19 8.69 3.66
C VAL A 67 4.65 8.76 3.19
N PRO A 68 5.26 9.97 3.14
CA PRO A 68 6.68 10.13 2.83
C PRO A 68 7.60 9.46 3.86
N GLY A 69 8.68 8.86 3.37
CA GLY A 69 9.69 8.15 4.19
C GLY A 69 9.50 6.64 4.23
N ASP A 70 10.34 5.99 5.04
CA ASP A 70 10.21 4.59 5.44
C ASP A 70 9.89 4.56 6.94
N HIS A 71 8.69 4.09 7.28
CA HIS A 71 8.15 3.97 8.63
C HIS A 71 7.75 2.53 8.96
N VAL A 72 8.30 1.55 8.24
CA VAL A 72 7.95 0.13 8.41
C VAL A 72 8.25 -0.33 9.85
N ALA A 73 9.42 0.03 10.38
CA ALA A 73 9.85 -0.36 11.71
C ALA A 73 8.94 0.25 12.80
N GLU A 74 8.59 1.52 12.66
CA GLU A 74 7.70 2.25 13.55
C GLU A 74 6.29 1.64 13.55
N LEU A 75 5.73 1.34 12.38
CA LEU A 75 4.43 0.69 12.27
C LEU A 75 4.44 -0.71 12.89
N ARG A 76 5.51 -1.49 12.69
CA ARG A 76 5.66 -2.81 13.34
C ARG A 76 5.71 -2.68 14.86
N ALA A 77 6.46 -1.72 15.38
CA ALA A 77 6.56 -1.46 16.81
C ALA A 77 5.20 -1.04 17.41
N VAL A 78 4.48 -0.12 16.76
CA VAL A 78 3.14 0.33 17.20
C VAL A 78 2.14 -0.83 17.18
N CYS A 79 2.15 -1.67 16.13
CA CYS A 79 1.28 -2.84 16.08
C CYS A 79 1.53 -3.79 17.26
N GLY A 80 2.81 -4.03 17.59
CA GLY A 80 3.20 -4.82 18.76
C GLY A 80 2.70 -4.23 20.09
N GLN A 81 2.81 -2.92 20.27
CA GLN A 81 2.33 -2.24 21.49
C GLN A 81 0.80 -2.27 21.63
N LEU A 82 0.08 -2.20 20.51
CA LEU A 82 -1.39 -2.13 20.49
C LEU A 82 -2.07 -3.50 20.37
N GLY A 83 -1.30 -4.59 20.26
CA GLY A 83 -1.85 -5.93 20.02
C GLY A 83 -2.56 -6.06 18.66
N ILE A 84 -2.12 -5.29 17.66
CA ILE A 84 -2.61 -5.35 16.28
C ILE A 84 -1.73 -6.32 15.50
N THR A 85 -2.31 -7.21 14.71
CA THR A 85 -1.54 -8.09 13.84
C THR A 85 -0.83 -7.26 12.77
N TYR A 86 0.50 -7.31 12.75
CA TYR A 86 1.30 -6.75 11.65
C TYR A 86 1.27 -7.71 10.46
N ASP A 87 0.93 -7.20 9.27
CA ASP A 87 0.81 -7.98 8.04
C ASP A 87 1.55 -7.26 6.90
N GLY A 88 2.87 -7.48 6.82
CA GLY A 88 3.73 -6.82 5.83
C GLY A 88 3.80 -7.57 4.50
N PHE A 89 4.00 -6.85 3.41
CA PHE A 89 4.16 -7.40 2.07
C PHE A 89 5.59 -7.22 1.57
N GLY A 90 6.07 -8.11 0.70
CA GLY A 90 7.39 -7.97 0.09
C GLY A 90 8.51 -7.82 1.11
N ASP A 91 9.35 -6.80 0.94
CA ASP A 91 10.46 -6.47 1.85
C ASP A 91 10.00 -5.93 3.23
N ALA A 92 8.73 -5.57 3.37
CA ALA A 92 8.13 -5.13 4.61
C ALA A 92 7.52 -6.28 5.43
N ALA A 93 7.51 -7.53 4.96
CA ALA A 93 6.95 -8.69 5.67
C ALA A 93 7.59 -8.93 7.06
#